data_AF-A0AAW1UUM2-F1
#
_entry.id   AF-A0AAW1UUM2-F1
#
_cell.length_a   1.000
_cell.length_b   1.000
_cell.length_c   1.000
_cell.angle_alpha   90.00
_cell.angle_beta   90.00
_cell.angle_gamma   90.00
#
_symmetry.space_group_name_H-M   'P 1'
#
loop_
_entity.id
_entity.type
_entity.pdbx_description
1 polymer ?
#
loop_
_entity_poly.entity_id
_entity_poly.type
_entity_poly.pdbx_seq_one_letter_code
_entity_poly.pdbx_strand_id
1 'polypeptide(L)'
;MHLPASLSACNVSEEAWPKNNMCEPSIGYSNQELWWTQHLVNEYHAEYPGELVKTGSPYFMCSALPHHWRSNKTLPVAFKVVALVEVGDGTLVTIRAGNDENTSAELRNSTALMKNSVAKFNDLRFVGRSGRGKFVGQ
;
A
#
# COMPACT_ATOMS: atom_id res chain seq x y z
N MET A 1 -12.51 -6.88 -9.19
CA MET A 1 -11.77 -5.82 -8.49
C MET A 1 -10.40 -5.74 -9.05
N HIS A 2 -10.07 -4.67 -9.74
CA HIS A 2 -8.69 -4.45 -10.15
C HIS A 2 -7.96 -3.81 -8.95
N LEU A 3 -6.86 -4.40 -8.47
CA LEU A 3 -6.04 -3.84 -7.40
C LEU A 3 -4.68 -3.45 -8.00
N PRO A 4 -4.06 -2.35 -7.54
CA PRO A 4 -2.80 -1.90 -8.10
C PRO A 4 -1.76 -3.00 -7.89
N ALA A 5 -1.25 -3.52 -9.00
CA ALA A 5 0.04 -4.18 -9.00
C ALA A 5 1.12 -3.11 -8.90
N SER A 6 2.26 -3.51 -8.34
CA SER A 6 3.52 -2.76 -8.29
C SER A 6 3.72 -1.79 -9.47
N LEU A 7 4.24 -0.60 -9.14
CA LEU A 7 4.71 0.40 -10.10
C LEU A 7 5.74 -0.22 -11.04
N SER A 8 5.27 -0.79 -12.16
CA SER A 8 6.08 -0.94 -13.35
C SER A 8 6.13 0.44 -13.99
N ALA A 9 7.33 0.99 -14.10
CA ALA A 9 7.63 2.31 -14.64
C ALA A 9 6.84 2.57 -15.93
N CYS A 10 5.88 3.48 -15.86
CA CYS A 10 5.31 4.10 -17.04
C CYS A 10 6.31 5.16 -17.54
N ASN A 11 6.95 4.86 -18.66
CA ASN A 11 7.74 5.82 -19.42
C ASN A 11 6.73 6.84 -20.02
N VAL A 12 6.63 8.03 -19.44
CA VAL A 12 5.80 9.12 -19.96
C VAL A 12 6.70 10.09 -20.70
N SER A 13 6.38 10.30 -21.98
CA SER A 13 7.01 11.24 -22.90
C SER A 13 7.01 12.67 -22.35
N GLU A 14 8.12 13.36 -22.57
CA GLU A 14 8.48 14.63 -21.95
C GLU A 14 8.06 15.82 -22.81
N GLU A 15 6.77 16.17 -22.86
CA GLU A 15 6.42 17.52 -23.32
C GLU A 15 5.03 17.99 -22.89
N ALA A 16 5.00 19.27 -22.49
CA ALA A 16 3.86 20.13 -22.17
C ALA A 16 3.33 20.04 -20.73
N TRP A 17 3.81 20.91 -19.82
CA TRP A 17 3.05 21.86 -18.98
C TRP A 17 4.05 22.93 -18.41
N PRO A 18 3.62 24.18 -18.14
CA PRO A 18 4.52 25.29 -17.85
C PRO A 18 5.11 25.19 -16.43
N LYS A 19 6.39 25.56 -16.32
CA LYS A 19 7.13 25.69 -15.06
C LYS A 19 6.53 26.84 -14.23
N ASN A 20 5.73 26.53 -13.23
CA ASN A 20 5.44 27.44 -12.12
C ASN A 20 5.45 26.65 -10.82
N ASN A 21 6.36 27.02 -9.94
CA ASN A 21 6.41 26.63 -8.52
C ASN A 21 5.01 26.79 -7.92
N MET A 22 4.45 25.72 -7.32
CA MET A 22 3.87 25.71 -5.97
C MET A 22 3.52 24.27 -5.54
N CYS A 23 3.73 24.03 -4.24
CA CYS A 23 3.36 22.85 -3.45
C CYS A 23 4.20 21.59 -3.63
N GLU A 24 5.51 21.73 -3.41
CA GLU A 24 6.30 20.64 -2.81
C GLU A 24 5.75 20.40 -1.40
N PRO A 25 5.31 19.18 -1.03
CA PRO A 25 4.99 18.89 0.35
C PRO A 25 6.30 18.94 1.13
N SER A 26 6.52 20.04 1.84
CA SER A 26 7.58 20.18 2.82
C SER A 26 7.32 19.20 3.98
N ILE A 27 7.71 17.94 3.79
CA ILE A 27 7.91 17.00 4.89
C ILE A 27 9.42 16.83 5.00
N GLY A 28 10.01 17.51 5.99
CA GLY A 28 11.44 17.48 6.29
C GLY A 28 11.88 16.12 6.84
N TYR A 29 11.85 15.08 6.02
CA TYR A 29 12.56 13.84 6.33
C TYR A 29 14.06 14.09 6.14
N SER A 30 14.84 13.78 7.17
CA SER A 30 16.29 13.87 7.05
C SER A 30 16.76 12.89 5.95
N ASN A 31 17.74 13.29 5.12
CA ASN A 31 18.38 12.35 4.17
C ASN A 31 18.90 11.09 4.90
N GLN A 32 19.21 11.23 6.19
CA GLN A 32 19.63 10.16 7.05
C GLN A 32 18.47 9.22 7.47
N GLU A 33 17.19 9.53 7.28
CA GLU A 33 16.12 8.56 7.56
C GLU A 33 15.75 7.69 6.37
N LEU A 34 15.93 8.24 5.17
CA LEU A 34 15.58 7.56 3.93
C LEU A 34 16.57 6.44 3.57
N TRP A 35 17.86 6.55 3.93
CA TRP A 35 18.84 5.50 3.62
C TRP A 35 18.68 4.24 4.50
N TRP A 36 18.40 4.38 5.80
CA TRP A 36 18.27 3.20 6.67
C TRP A 36 16.95 2.45 6.39
N THR A 37 15.86 3.17 6.13
CA THR A 37 14.59 2.55 5.69
C THR A 37 14.78 1.80 4.38
N GLN A 38 15.51 2.38 3.42
CA GLN A 38 15.81 1.71 2.15
C GLN A 38 16.65 0.43 2.33
N HIS A 39 17.55 0.39 3.30
CA HIS A 39 18.30 -0.82 3.63
C HIS A 39 17.38 -1.93 4.15
N LEU A 40 16.54 -1.63 5.16
CA LEU A 40 15.56 -2.59 5.70
C LEU A 40 14.59 -3.09 4.64
N VAL A 41 14.11 -2.20 3.77
CA VAL A 41 13.27 -2.58 2.61
C VAL A 41 13.96 -3.64 1.75
N ASN A 42 15.26 -3.47 1.48
CA ASN A 42 16.02 -4.43 0.67
C ASN A 42 16.18 -5.78 1.37
N GLU A 43 16.41 -5.77 2.69
CA GLU A 43 16.46 -7.00 3.49
C GLU A 43 15.12 -7.76 3.45
N TYR A 44 14.01 -7.07 3.69
CA TYR A 44 12.67 -7.67 3.61
C TYR A 44 12.33 -8.19 2.21
N HIS A 45 12.78 -7.52 1.15
CA HIS A 45 12.61 -8.02 -0.22
C HIS A 45 13.45 -9.28 -0.50
N ALA A 46 14.62 -9.41 0.11
CA ALA A 46 15.46 -10.60 -0.02
C ALA A 46 14.86 -11.80 0.74
N GLU A 47 14.29 -11.56 1.92
CA GLU A 47 13.67 -12.59 2.75
C GLU A 47 12.29 -13.03 2.23
N TYR A 48 11.49 -12.09 1.71
CA TYR A 48 10.11 -12.32 1.24
C TYR A 48 9.89 -11.84 -0.21
N PRO A 49 10.53 -12.47 -1.21
CA PRO A 49 10.48 -12.01 -2.59
C PRO A 49 9.05 -12.06 -3.15
N GLY A 50 8.52 -10.89 -3.51
CA GLY A 50 7.19 -10.73 -4.11
C GLY A 50 6.00 -10.83 -3.15
N GLU A 51 6.23 -11.10 -1.85
CA GLU A 51 5.15 -11.07 -0.85
C GLU A 51 4.86 -9.65 -0.38
N LEU A 52 5.91 -8.86 -0.10
CA LEU A 52 5.79 -7.49 0.40
C LEU A 52 6.13 -6.46 -0.68
N VAL A 53 5.38 -5.37 -0.69
CA VAL A 53 5.54 -4.22 -1.57
C VAL A 53 5.68 -2.94 -0.74
N LYS A 54 6.42 -1.96 -1.29
CA LYS A 54 6.49 -0.62 -0.73
C LYS A 54 5.14 0.08 -0.79
N THR A 55 4.83 0.87 0.24
CA THR A 55 3.71 1.82 0.23
C THR A 55 4.18 3.21 -0.22
N GLY A 56 3.28 4.19 -0.23
CA GLY A 56 3.67 5.60 -0.38
C GLY A 56 4.44 6.18 0.82
N SER A 57 4.49 5.45 1.95
CA SER A 57 5.27 5.82 3.13
C SER A 57 6.58 5.02 3.18
N PRO A 58 7.72 5.65 3.52
CA PRO A 58 8.99 4.95 3.67
C PRO A 58 9.04 4.03 4.90
N TYR A 59 8.10 4.15 5.82
CA TYR A 59 8.09 3.40 7.09
C TYR A 59 7.19 2.17 7.09
N PHE A 60 6.42 1.95 6.02
CA PHE A 60 5.47 0.85 5.94
C PHE A 60 5.59 0.08 4.63
N MET A 61 5.57 -1.24 4.75
CA MET A 61 5.38 -2.18 3.65
C MET A 61 4.06 -2.92 3.85
N CYS A 62 3.52 -3.50 2.78
CA CYS A 62 2.32 -4.32 2.89
C CYS A 62 2.34 -5.50 1.92
N SER A 63 1.44 -6.47 2.12
CA SER A 63 1.33 -7.60 1.19
C SER A 63 0.93 -7.15 -0.20
N ALA A 64 1.52 -7.76 -1.23
CA ALA A 64 1.09 -7.57 -2.61
C ALA A 64 -0.37 -8.05 -2.77
N LEU A 65 -1.19 -7.23 -3.44
CA LEU A 65 -2.57 -7.57 -3.75
C LEU A 65 -2.69 -8.14 -5.18
N PRO A 66 -3.58 -9.11 -5.43
CA PRO A 66 -3.80 -9.62 -6.78
C PRO A 66 -4.32 -8.54 -7.72
N HIS A 67 -3.75 -8.43 -8.92
CA HIS A 67 -4.14 -7.42 -9.91
C HIS A 67 -5.64 -7.44 -10.23
N HIS A 68 -6.25 -8.62 -10.29
CA HIS A 68 -7.71 -8.79 -10.40
C HIS A 68 -8.20 -9.82 -9.37
N TRP A 69 -9.17 -9.43 -8.55
CA TRP A 69 -9.81 -10.32 -7.58
C TRP A 69 -11.34 -10.28 -7.64
N ARG A 70 -11.97 -11.41 -7.34
CA ARG A 70 -13.43 -11.52 -7.23
C ARG A 70 -13.91 -10.81 -5.97
N SER A 71 -15.00 -10.04 -6.06
CA SER A 71 -15.59 -9.38 -4.88
C SER A 71 -16.03 -10.40 -3.82
N ASN A 72 -15.85 -10.02 -2.55
CA ASN A 72 -16.16 -10.79 -1.35
C ASN A 72 -15.50 -12.20 -1.29
N LYS A 73 -14.49 -12.45 -2.15
CA LYS A 73 -13.68 -13.67 -2.11
C LYS A 73 -12.46 -13.43 -1.22
N THR A 74 -12.16 -14.39 -0.35
CA THR A 74 -10.92 -14.45 0.45
C THR A 74 -9.70 -14.24 -0.44
N LEU A 75 -8.75 -13.42 -0.01
CA LEU A 75 -7.49 -13.20 -0.72
C LEU A 75 -6.66 -14.50 -0.77
N PRO A 76 -5.82 -14.71 -1.80
CA PRO A 76 -5.01 -15.91 -1.90
C PRO A 76 -3.93 -15.99 -0.80
N VAL A 77 -3.53 -14.83 -0.28
CA VAL A 77 -2.58 -14.68 0.83
C VAL A 77 -3.20 -13.70 1.83
N ALA A 78 -2.97 -13.93 3.12
CA ALA A 78 -3.40 -13.02 4.17
C ALA A 78 -2.69 -11.67 4.02
N PHE A 79 -3.46 -10.58 4.00
CA PHE A 79 -2.91 -9.24 3.91
C PHE A 79 -2.25 -8.84 5.23
N LYS A 80 -1.06 -8.23 5.14
CA LYS A 80 -0.29 -7.73 6.27
C LYS A 80 0.16 -6.31 6.00
N VAL A 81 0.29 -5.52 7.06
CA VAL A 81 1.04 -4.26 7.06
C VAL A 81 2.23 -4.45 8.00
N VAL A 82 3.43 -4.13 7.53
CA VAL A 82 4.69 -4.24 8.25
C VAL A 82 5.22 -2.84 8.50
N ALA A 83 5.52 -2.52 9.76
CA ALA A 83 6.19 -1.31 10.15
C ALA A 83 7.71 -1.53 10.16
N LEU A 84 8.45 -0.63 9.52
CA LEU A 84 9.92 -0.59 9.54
C LEU A 84 10.46 0.27 10.68
N VAL A 85 9.56 0.98 11.37
CA VAL A 85 9.80 1.72 12.61
C VAL A 85 9.10 1.02 13.76
N GLU A 86 9.49 1.38 14.98
CA GLU A 86 8.76 0.96 16.16
C GLU A 86 7.33 1.53 16.15
N VAL A 87 6.36 0.61 16.14
CA VAL A 87 4.94 0.92 16.34
C VAL A 87 4.47 0.02 17.47
N GLY A 88 3.95 0.62 18.54
CA GLY A 88 3.55 -0.13 19.73
C GLY A 88 2.54 -1.24 19.44
N ASP A 89 2.71 -2.37 20.11
CA ASP A 89 1.77 -3.48 20.04
C ASP A 89 0.37 -3.06 20.50
N GLY A 90 -0.66 -3.59 19.82
CA GLY A 90 -2.04 -3.19 20.05
C GLY A 90 -2.47 -1.94 19.26
N THR A 91 -1.56 -1.28 18.53
CA THR A 91 -1.93 -0.16 17.65
C THR A 91 -2.92 -0.64 16.59
N LEU A 92 -4.06 0.05 16.48
CA LEU A 92 -5.11 -0.30 15.54
C LEU A 92 -4.74 0.15 14.12
N VAL A 93 -4.74 -0.79 13.18
CA VAL A 93 -4.47 -0.55 11.76
C VAL A 93 -5.73 -0.81 10.97
N THR A 94 -6.17 0.17 10.18
CA THR A 94 -7.37 0.06 9.34
C THR A 94 -7.02 0.27 7.87
N ILE A 95 -7.57 -0.57 7.00
CA ILE A 95 -7.49 -0.44 5.55
C ILE A 95 -8.73 0.26 5.04
N ARG A 96 -8.52 1.20 4.13
CA ARG A 96 -9.55 1.83 3.31
C ARG A 96 -9.18 1.61 1.85
N ALA A 97 -10.19 1.66 0.99
CA ALA A 97 -9.98 1.46 -0.42
C ALA A 97 -10.95 2.38 -1.17
N GLY A 98 -10.46 3.11 -2.16
CA GLY A 98 -11.27 4.04 -2.94
C GLY A 98 -10.70 4.29 -4.32
N ASN A 99 -11.47 4.94 -5.17
CA ASN A 99 -11.02 5.57 -6.41
C ASN A 99 -12.05 6.64 -6.82
N ASP A 100 -11.87 7.25 -7.98
CA ASP A 100 -12.75 8.32 -8.48
C ASP A 100 -14.21 7.86 -8.68
N GLU A 101 -14.46 6.57 -8.95
CA GLU A 101 -15.80 6.02 -9.16
C GLU A 101 -16.45 5.54 -7.85
N ASN A 102 -15.65 5.07 -6.91
CA ASN A 102 -16.08 4.56 -5.63
C ASN A 102 -15.15 5.10 -4.55
N THR A 103 -15.50 6.27 -4.01
CA THR A 103 -14.65 7.01 -3.06
C THR A 103 -14.38 6.23 -1.78
N SER A 104 -15.26 5.30 -1.40
CA SER A 104 -15.07 4.44 -0.23
C SER A 104 -15.70 3.07 -0.49
N ALA A 105 -14.91 2.15 -1.01
CA ALA A 105 -15.33 0.79 -1.27
C ALA A 105 -15.59 0.04 0.05
N GLU A 106 -16.66 -0.75 0.08
CA GLU A 106 -16.98 -1.63 1.20
C GLU A 106 -15.92 -2.73 1.34
N LEU A 107 -15.41 -2.90 2.55
CA LEU A 107 -14.46 -3.93 2.95
C LEU A 107 -15.01 -4.76 4.10
N ARG A 108 -14.52 -6.00 4.24
CA ARG A 108 -14.75 -6.83 5.42
C ARG A 108 -13.41 -7.13 6.09
N ASN A 109 -13.42 -7.19 7.42
CA ASN A 109 -12.25 -7.47 8.24
C ASN A 109 -11.08 -6.50 7.93
N SER A 110 -11.41 -5.21 7.73
CA SER A 110 -10.46 -4.16 7.37
C SER A 110 -9.71 -3.55 8.55
N THR A 111 -9.77 -4.17 9.72
CA THR A 111 -9.04 -3.72 10.91
C THR A 111 -8.23 -4.86 11.50
N ALA A 112 -7.01 -4.57 11.93
CA ALA A 112 -6.11 -5.49 12.62
C ALA A 112 -5.34 -4.73 13.71
N LEU A 113 -4.72 -5.47 14.63
CA LEU A 113 -3.82 -4.90 15.63
C LEU A 113 -2.37 -5.13 15.20
N MET A 114 -1.54 -4.13 15.39
CA MET A 114 -0.09 -4.25 15.28
C MET A 114 0.42 -5.19 16.36
N LYS A 115 1.27 -6.15 15.99
CA LYS A 115 1.98 -7.02 16.92
C LYS A 115 3.34 -7.39 16.34
N ASN A 116 4.41 -7.14 17.08
CA ASN A 116 5.78 -7.34 16.62
C ASN A 116 6.01 -6.68 15.25
N SER A 117 5.62 -5.41 15.13
CA SER A 117 5.69 -4.61 13.88
C SER A 117 4.90 -5.16 12.68
N VAL A 118 4.02 -6.14 12.89
CA VAL A 118 3.14 -6.67 11.83
C VAL A 118 1.67 -6.62 12.24
N ALA A 119 0.84 -5.95 11.45
CA ALA A 119 -0.60 -6.03 11.54
C ALA A 119 -1.13 -7.02 10.49
N LYS A 120 -1.58 -8.19 10.95
CA LYS A 120 -2.10 -9.26 10.09
C LYS A 120 -3.62 -9.23 10.04
N PHE A 121 -4.18 -9.02 8.86
CA PHE A 121 -5.62 -8.96 8.66
C PHE A 121 -6.19 -10.37 8.51
N ASN A 122 -7.18 -10.69 9.34
CA ASN A 122 -7.85 -11.98 9.31
C ASN A 122 -8.91 -11.97 8.21
N ASP A 123 -8.60 -12.58 7.06
CA ASP A 123 -9.54 -12.71 5.94
C ASP A 123 -10.08 -11.35 5.46
N LEU A 124 -9.18 -10.39 5.19
CA LEU A 124 -9.53 -9.12 4.53
C LEU A 124 -10.23 -9.40 3.19
N ARG A 125 -11.36 -8.74 2.93
CA ARG A 125 -12.07 -8.86 1.65
C ARG A 125 -12.50 -7.50 1.09
N PHE A 126 -12.45 -7.40 -0.23
CA PHE A 126 -13.00 -6.29 -1.00
C PHE A 126 -14.41 -6.63 -1.47
N VAL A 127 -15.43 -5.94 -0.99
CA VAL A 127 -16.84 -6.18 -1.34
C VAL A 127 -17.30 -5.24 -2.44
N GLY A 128 -17.04 -3.93 -2.28
CA GLY A 128 -17.36 -2.91 -3.27
C GLY A 128 -16.68 -3.17 -4.61
N ARG A 129 -17.28 -2.73 -5.72
CA ARG A 129 -16.69 -2.82 -7.07
C ARG A 129 -15.86 -1.57 -7.39
N SER A 130 -14.79 -1.73 -8.16
CA SER A 130 -13.88 -0.64 -8.55
C SER A 130 -14.30 0.10 -9.82
N GLY A 131 -15.26 -0.44 -10.58
CA GLY A 131 -15.58 0.03 -11.93
C GLY A 131 -15.11 -0.92 -13.04
N ARG A 132 -15.55 -0.70 -14.28
CA ARG A 132 -15.09 -1.49 -15.44
C ARG A 132 -13.67 -1.02 -15.82
N GLY A 133 -12.68 -1.88 -15.62
CA GLY A 133 -11.29 -1.61 -16.01
C GLY A 133 -10.55 -0.62 -15.10
N LYS A 134 -11.08 -0.32 -13.91
CA LYS A 134 -10.50 0.65 -12.96
C LYS A 134 -9.95 -0.05 -11.73
N PHE A 135 -8.82 0.43 -11.23
CA PHE A 135 -8.17 -0.07 -10.01
C PHE A 135 -8.71 0.62 -8.76
N VAL A 136 -8.59 -0.03 -7.61
CA VAL A 136 -8.78 0.63 -6.31
C VAL A 136 -7.45 1.22 -5.87
N GLY A 137 -7.31 2.54 -5.93
CA GLY A 137 -6.11 3.27 -5.50
C GLY A 137 -6.12 3.54 -4.00
N GLN A 138 -4.94 3.85 -3.44
CA GLN A 138 -4.79 4.29 -2.05
C GLN A 138 -5.32 5.71 -1.87
#